data_AF-A0A937BKD3-F1
#
_entry.id   AF-A0A937BKD3-F1
#
_cell.length_a   1.000
_cell.length_b   1.000
_cell.length_c   1.000
_cell.angle_alpha   90.00
_cell.angle_beta   90.00
_cell.angle_gamma   90.00
#
_symmetry.space_group_name_H-M   'P 1'
#
loop_
_entity.id
_entity.type
_entity.pdbx_description
1 polymer ?
#
loop_
_entity_poly.entity_id
_entity_poly.type
_entity_poly.pdbx_seq_one_letter_code
_entity_poly.pdbx_strand_id
1 'polypeptide(L)'
;MGAGDRLRFFLEYLSLRALHFLLGRLPAFPGRGVGRALGRAVGLVARKRTRVASENLALAFPEESPSRIRAWTRAVWSDLGAGIWEFARLGRLTAEEFQKEVRVIGENIFSRPTPREKAWFSSRDTWAIGNTPPGRPPSRGFRCPPSPEE
;
A
#
# COMPACT_ATOMS: atom_id res chain seq x y z
N MET A 1 17.28 -2.00 -26.45
CA MET A 1 15.98 -1.33 -26.28
C MET A 1 15.66 -0.57 -27.55
N GLY A 2 14.58 -0.94 -28.24
CA GLY A 2 14.18 -0.28 -29.48
C GLY A 2 13.70 1.15 -29.24
N ALA A 3 13.73 1.99 -30.28
CA ALA A 3 13.17 3.35 -30.19
C ALA A 3 11.67 3.33 -29.81
N GLY A 4 10.93 2.30 -30.23
CA GLY A 4 9.53 2.09 -29.84
C GLY A 4 9.34 1.82 -28.35
N ASP A 5 10.23 1.05 -27.71
CA ASP A 5 10.17 0.80 -26.26
C ASP A 5 10.40 2.09 -25.48
N ARG A 6 11.37 2.90 -25.91
CA ARG A 6 11.68 4.19 -25.28
C ARG A 6 10.50 5.15 -25.35
N LEU A 7 9.83 5.24 -26.50
CA LEU A 7 8.64 6.07 -26.66
C LEU A 7 7.49 5.57 -25.77
N ARG A 8 7.27 4.25 -25.69
CA ARG A 8 6.24 3.68 -24.81
C ARG A 8 6.50 4.01 -23.35
N PHE A 9 7.72 3.79 -22.86
CA PHE A 9 8.09 4.12 -21.48
C PHE A 9 8.01 5.62 -21.21
N PHE A 10 8.37 6.46 -22.17
CA PHE A 10 8.23 7.91 -22.04
C PHE A 10 6.77 8.34 -21.91
N LEU A 11 5.87 7.77 -22.74
CA LEU A 11 4.44 8.02 -22.65
C LEU A 11 3.82 7.49 -21.36
N GLU A 12 4.20 6.27 -20.93
CA GLU A 12 3.81 5.72 -19.63
C GLU A 12 4.23 6.65 -18.48
N TYR A 13 5.49 7.08 -18.48
CA TYR A 13 6.03 8.02 -17.50
C TYR A 13 5.26 9.35 -17.49
N LEU A 14 5.04 9.95 -18.66
CA LEU A 14 4.33 11.23 -18.78
C LEU A 14 2.89 11.10 -18.29
N SER A 15 2.23 10.00 -18.61
CA SER A 15 0.86 9.71 -18.19
C SER A 15 0.75 9.56 -16.68
N LEU A 16 1.66 8.80 -16.06
CA LEU A 16 1.71 8.63 -14.61
C LEU A 16 2.03 9.96 -13.91
N ARG A 17 2.95 10.75 -14.47
CA ARG A 17 3.31 12.07 -13.93
C ARG A 17 2.15 13.06 -14.01
N ALA A 18 1.44 13.10 -15.14
CA ALA A 18 0.24 13.92 -15.31
C ALA A 18 -0.86 13.49 -14.34
N LEU A 19 -1.12 12.19 -14.21
CA LEU A 19 -2.10 11.65 -13.27
C LEU A 19 -1.76 12.02 -11.82
N HIS A 20 -0.51 11.83 -11.40
CA HIS A 20 -0.05 12.23 -10.06
C HIS A 20 -0.22 13.73 -9.83
N PHE A 21 0.15 14.55 -10.82
CA PHE A 21 0.03 16.00 -10.74
C PHE A 21 -1.41 16.46 -10.55
N LEU A 22 -2.32 15.90 -11.35
CA LEU A 22 -3.75 16.15 -11.33
C LEU A 22 -4.35 15.69 -10.00
N LEU A 23 -4.17 14.43 -9.61
CA LEU A 23 -4.75 13.86 -8.39
C LEU A 23 -4.35 14.63 -7.13
N GLY A 24 -3.09 15.02 -7.00
CA GLY A 24 -2.64 15.77 -5.83
C GLY A 24 -3.17 17.21 -5.76
N ARG A 25 -3.79 17.75 -6.82
CA ARG A 25 -4.38 19.11 -6.81
C ARG A 25 -5.86 19.10 -6.43
N LEU A 26 -6.50 17.93 -6.39
CA LEU A 26 -7.90 17.86 -5.97
C LEU A 26 -8.03 18.05 -4.45
N PRO A 27 -9.04 18.80 -3.98
CA PRO A 27 -9.34 18.94 -2.56
C PRO A 27 -9.73 17.60 -1.92
N ALA A 28 -9.55 17.49 -0.60
CA ALA A 28 -9.65 16.24 0.14
C ALA A 28 -11.01 15.53 0.02
N PHE A 29 -12.09 16.32 -0.01
CA PHE A 29 -13.44 15.82 0.24
C PHE A 29 -14.14 15.17 -0.98
N PRO A 30 -13.93 15.60 -2.24
CA PRO A 30 -14.32 14.80 -3.40
C PRO A 30 -13.24 13.80 -3.86
N GLY A 31 -11.99 13.98 -3.45
CA GLY A 31 -10.84 13.27 -4.01
C GLY A 31 -10.83 11.76 -3.79
N ARG A 32 -11.25 11.28 -2.60
CA ARG A 32 -11.41 9.83 -2.35
C ARG A 32 -12.42 9.18 -3.28
N GLY A 33 -13.53 9.87 -3.59
CA GLY A 33 -14.53 9.39 -4.53
C GLY A 33 -13.98 9.24 -5.95
N VAL A 34 -13.18 10.22 -6.39
CA VAL A 34 -12.48 10.18 -7.68
C VAL A 34 -11.47 9.03 -7.74
N GLY A 35 -10.66 8.86 -6.70
CA GLY A 35 -9.75 7.73 -6.58
C GLY A 35 -10.46 6.39 -6.70
N ARG A 36 -11.58 6.21 -5.97
CA ARG A 36 -12.42 5.01 -6.05
C ARG A 36 -12.98 4.78 -7.46
N ALA A 37 -13.48 5.82 -8.11
CA ALA A 37 -14.04 5.71 -9.46
C ALA A 37 -12.96 5.30 -10.49
N LEU A 38 -11.78 5.90 -10.43
CA LEU A 38 -10.63 5.55 -11.27
C LEU A 38 -10.17 4.11 -11.02
N GLY A 39 -10.05 3.73 -9.75
CA GLY A 39 -9.70 2.37 -9.36
C GLY A 39 -10.67 1.33 -9.93
N ARG A 40 -11.98 1.57 -9.83
CA ARG A 40 -13.01 0.73 -10.46
C ARG A 40 -12.83 0.62 -11.97
N ALA A 41 -12.60 1.74 -12.66
CA ALA A 41 -12.38 1.74 -14.11
C ALA A 41 -11.16 0.89 -14.49
N VAL A 42 -10.06 0.99 -13.72
CA VAL A 42 -8.88 0.13 -13.90
C VAL A 42 -9.24 -1.35 -13.68
N GLY A 43 -10.03 -1.68 -12.65
CA GLY A 43 -10.46 -3.06 -12.39
C GLY A 43 -11.27 -3.70 -13.51
N LEU A 44 -11.98 -2.90 -14.32
CA LEU A 44 -12.73 -3.40 -15.49
C LEU A 44 -11.81 -3.80 -16.65
N VAL A 45 -10.70 -3.07 -16.84
CA VAL A 45 -9.73 -3.35 -17.90
C VAL A 45 -8.66 -4.36 -17.46
N ALA A 46 -8.29 -4.37 -16.17
CA ALA A 46 -7.24 -5.22 -15.60
C ALA A 46 -7.71 -6.65 -15.29
N ARG A 47 -8.47 -7.28 -16.19
CA ARG A 47 -9.15 -8.58 -15.98
C ARG A 47 -8.24 -9.68 -15.43
N LYS A 48 -7.01 -9.79 -15.93
CA LYS A 48 -6.01 -10.78 -15.45
C LYS A 48 -5.66 -10.55 -13.98
N ARG A 49 -5.47 -9.30 -13.56
CA ARG A 49 -5.14 -8.96 -12.17
C ARG A 49 -6.35 -9.12 -11.25
N THR A 50 -7.54 -8.79 -11.74
CA THR A 50 -8.81 -9.01 -11.03
C THR A 50 -9.02 -10.49 -10.72
N ARG A 51 -8.69 -11.38 -11.68
CA ARG A 51 -8.74 -12.83 -11.47
C ARG A 51 -7.78 -13.28 -10.36
N VAL A 52 -6.52 -12.86 -10.43
CA VAL A 52 -5.51 -13.19 -9.40
C VAL A 52 -5.94 -12.69 -8.01
N ALA A 53 -6.49 -11.49 -7.92
CA ALA A 53 -7.01 -10.96 -6.65
C ALA A 53 -8.15 -11.83 -6.09
N SER A 54 -9.06 -12.30 -6.95
CA SER A 54 -10.13 -13.21 -6.54
C SER A 54 -9.61 -14.57 -6.09
N GLU A 55 -8.60 -15.13 -6.79
CA GLU A 55 -7.97 -16.40 -6.42
C GLU A 55 -7.26 -16.27 -5.06
N ASN A 56 -6.51 -15.19 -4.85
CA ASN A 56 -5.87 -14.91 -3.57
C ASN A 56 -6.87 -14.75 -2.43
N LEU A 57 -7.99 -14.08 -2.66
CA LEU A 57 -9.05 -13.93 -1.65
C LEU A 57 -9.73 -15.25 -1.33
N ALA A 58 -9.97 -16.11 -2.32
CA ALA A 58 -10.53 -17.44 -2.10
C ALA A 58 -9.58 -18.35 -1.33
N LEU A 59 -8.26 -18.21 -1.56
CA LEU A 59 -7.24 -18.92 -0.80
C LEU A 59 -7.10 -18.41 0.64
N ALA A 60 -7.24 -17.10 0.85
CA ALA A 60 -7.12 -16.47 2.17
C ALA A 60 -8.36 -16.67 3.05
N PHE A 61 -9.54 -16.77 2.44
CA PHE A 61 -10.84 -16.91 3.10
C PHE A 61 -11.62 -18.09 2.50
N PRO A 62 -11.16 -19.34 2.68
CA PRO A 62 -11.79 -20.52 2.08
C PRO A 62 -13.23 -20.77 2.55
N GLU A 63 -13.59 -20.29 3.74
CA GLU A 63 -14.91 -20.41 4.36
C GLU A 63 -15.97 -19.46 3.76
N GLU A 64 -15.55 -18.47 2.97
CA GLU A 64 -16.43 -17.42 2.48
C GLU A 64 -17.12 -17.76 1.16
N SER A 65 -18.34 -17.23 0.98
CA SER A 65 -19.13 -17.52 -0.21
C SER A 65 -18.51 -16.91 -1.49
N PRO A 66 -18.66 -17.55 -2.66
CA PRO A 66 -18.14 -17.02 -3.93
C PRO A 66 -18.70 -15.63 -4.28
N SER A 67 -19.92 -15.31 -3.87
CA SER A 67 -20.53 -13.98 -4.08
C SER A 67 -19.83 -12.89 -3.27
N ARG A 68 -19.45 -13.19 -2.02
CA ARG A 68 -18.70 -12.29 -1.16
C ARG A 68 -17.27 -12.08 -1.63
N ILE A 69 -16.58 -13.15 -2.04
CA ILE A 69 -15.26 -13.04 -2.67
C ILE A 69 -15.30 -12.12 -3.90
N ARG A 70 -16.32 -12.25 -4.76
CA ARG A 70 -16.50 -11.35 -5.92
C ARG A 70 -16.78 -9.91 -5.50
N ALA A 71 -17.55 -9.69 -4.42
CA ALA A 71 -17.80 -8.35 -3.89
C ALA A 71 -16.51 -7.69 -3.38
N TRP A 72 -15.72 -8.42 -2.59
CA TRP A 72 -14.41 -7.95 -2.11
C TRP A 72 -13.42 -7.71 -3.25
N THR A 73 -13.37 -8.61 -4.23
CA THR A 73 -12.51 -8.43 -5.42
C THR A 73 -12.82 -7.11 -6.15
N ARG A 74 -14.10 -6.72 -6.26
CA ARG A 74 -14.48 -5.42 -6.83
C ARG A 74 -14.14 -4.25 -5.90
N ALA A 75 -14.24 -4.44 -4.59
CA ALA A 75 -13.90 -3.44 -3.60
C ALA A 75 -12.40 -3.12 -3.59
N VAL A 76 -11.52 -4.13 -3.72
CA VAL A 76 -10.06 -3.98 -3.78
C VAL A 76 -9.64 -2.91 -4.78
N TRP A 77 -10.26 -2.87 -5.95
CA TRP A 77 -9.94 -1.85 -6.95
C TRP A 77 -10.36 -0.44 -6.54
N SER A 78 -11.52 -0.32 -5.89
CA SER A 78 -11.98 0.97 -5.34
C SER A 78 -11.03 1.47 -4.25
N ASP A 79 -10.61 0.58 -3.36
CA ASP A 79 -9.74 0.90 -2.23
C ASP A 79 -8.32 1.21 -2.70
N LEU A 80 -7.81 0.48 -3.70
CA LEU A 80 -6.52 0.76 -4.34
C LEU A 80 -6.52 2.16 -4.97
N GLY A 81 -7.58 2.50 -5.70
CA GLY A 81 -7.70 3.83 -6.31
C GLY A 81 -7.81 4.95 -5.27
N ALA A 82 -8.52 4.71 -4.16
CA ALA A 82 -8.55 5.63 -3.02
C ALA A 82 -7.14 5.81 -2.43
N GLY A 83 -6.42 4.72 -2.18
CA GLY A 83 -5.06 4.74 -1.64
C GLY A 83 -4.09 5.48 -2.56
N ILE A 84 -4.13 5.27 -3.88
CA ILE A 84 -3.30 6.02 -4.83
C ILE A 84 -3.57 7.53 -4.74
N TRP A 85 -4.83 7.93 -4.62
CA TRP A 85 -5.18 9.34 -4.43
C TRP A 85 -4.64 9.88 -3.10
N GLU A 86 -4.78 9.13 -2.00
CA GLU A 86 -4.24 9.50 -0.70
C GLU A 86 -2.71 9.66 -0.77
N PHE A 87 -1.99 8.69 -1.32
CA PHE A 87 -0.54 8.75 -1.50
C PHE A 87 -0.09 9.94 -2.36
N ALA A 88 -0.79 10.22 -3.46
CA ALA A 88 -0.49 11.39 -4.30
C ALA A 88 -0.68 12.73 -3.56
N ARG A 89 -1.60 12.77 -2.58
CA ARG A 89 -1.84 13.94 -1.76
C ARG A 89 -0.88 14.03 -0.57
N LEU A 90 -0.49 12.91 0.04
CA LEU A 90 0.43 12.87 1.17
C LEU A 90 1.73 13.65 0.92
N GLY A 91 2.30 13.54 -0.28
CA GLY A 91 3.51 14.29 -0.65
C GLY A 91 3.35 15.82 -0.73
N ARG A 92 2.13 16.35 -0.54
CA ARG A 92 1.82 17.78 -0.60
C ARG A 92 1.30 18.35 0.71
N LEU A 93 1.00 17.51 1.69
CA LEU A 93 0.50 17.97 2.98
C LEU A 93 1.65 18.47 3.85
N THR A 94 1.42 19.55 4.58
CA THR A 94 2.32 19.90 5.68
C THR A 94 2.13 18.94 6.85
N ALA A 95 3.07 18.92 7.79
CA ALA A 95 2.96 18.10 9.00
C ALA A 95 1.68 18.43 9.79
N GLU A 96 1.33 19.70 9.87
CA GLU A 96 0.15 20.19 10.59
C GLU A 96 -1.16 19.77 9.90
N GLU A 97 -1.20 19.81 8.56
CA GLU A 97 -2.35 19.35 7.78
C GLU A 97 -2.53 17.84 7.91
N PHE A 98 -1.44 17.09 7.86
CA PHE A 98 -1.46 15.64 8.03
C PHE A 98 -2.01 15.23 9.40
N GLN A 99 -1.57 15.89 10.48
CA GLN A 99 -2.04 15.61 11.85
C GLN A 99 -3.53 15.91 12.05
N LYS A 100 -4.11 16.87 11.30
CA LYS A 100 -5.55 17.15 11.35
C LYS A 100 -6.39 16.08 10.66
N GLU A 101 -5.81 15.36 9.70
CA GLU A 101 -6.53 14.39 8.89
C GLU A 101 -6.31 12.94 9.33
N VAL A 102 -5.24 12.67 10.07
CA VAL A 102 -4.87 11.32 10.51
C VAL A 102 -5.12 11.16 12.00
N ARG A 103 -5.93 10.15 12.32
CA ARG A 103 -6.10 9.68 13.69
C ARG A 103 -5.25 8.43 13.90
N VAL A 104 -4.26 8.51 14.78
CA VAL A 104 -3.49 7.33 15.19
C VAL A 104 -4.26 6.58 16.27
N ILE A 105 -4.38 5.26 16.10
CA ILE A 105 -5.00 4.36 17.08
C ILE A 105 -3.88 3.51 17.68
N GLY A 106 -3.83 3.41 19.01
CA GLY A 106 -2.80 2.63 19.71
C GLY A 106 -1.53 3.41 20.05
N GLU A 107 -1.59 4.75 20.14
CA GLU A 107 -0.46 5.59 20.55
C GLU A 107 0.13 5.16 21.91
N ASN A 108 -0.72 4.65 22.80
CA ASN A 108 -0.35 4.13 24.12
C ASN A 108 0.58 2.89 24.09
N ILE A 109 0.77 2.26 22.93
CA ILE A 109 1.70 1.15 22.77
C ILE A 109 3.14 1.67 22.69
N PHE A 110 3.35 2.86 22.10
CA PHE A 110 4.67 3.44 21.91
C PHE A 110 5.26 4.05 23.18
N SER A 111 4.43 4.41 24.16
CA SER A 111 4.86 4.94 25.45
C SER A 111 5.24 3.85 26.47
N ARG A 112 5.06 2.57 26.14
CA ARG A 112 5.51 1.46 26.98
C ARG A 112 7.02 1.26 26.82
N PRO A 113 7.81 1.21 27.90
CA PRO A 113 9.22 0.84 27.80
C PRO A 113 9.31 -0.56 27.19
N THR A 114 9.91 -0.66 26.01
CA THR A 114 10.14 -1.95 25.36
C THR A 114 11.17 -2.73 26.17
N PRO A 115 10.89 -3.99 26.57
CA PRO A 115 11.91 -4.86 27.10
C PRO A 115 13.05 -4.94 26.09
N ARG A 116 14.30 -4.74 26.56
CA ARG A 116 15.54 -4.64 25.76
C ARG A 116 15.75 -5.79 24.75
N GLU A 117 15.02 -6.87 24.92
CA GLU A 117 15.10 -8.14 24.18
C GLU A 117 14.06 -8.26 23.06
N LYS A 118 13.01 -7.42 23.05
CA LYS A 118 11.97 -7.44 22.00
C LYS A 118 12.32 -6.42 20.93
N ALA A 119 13.17 -6.84 19.99
CA ALA A 119 13.34 -6.15 18.73
C ALA A 119 11.96 -5.95 18.07
N TRP A 120 11.67 -4.73 17.62
CA TRP A 120 10.44 -4.40 16.91
C TRP A 120 10.26 -5.35 15.72
N PHE A 121 9.27 -6.24 15.81
CA PHE A 121 8.92 -7.15 14.73
C PHE A 121 8.07 -6.39 13.71
N SER A 122 8.74 -5.65 12.81
CA SER A 122 8.10 -5.14 11.61
C SER A 122 8.03 -6.29 10.61
N SER A 123 6.82 -6.73 10.28
CA SER A 123 6.59 -7.75 9.25
C SER A 123 7.24 -7.30 7.93
N ARG A 124 8.38 -7.92 7.62
CA ARG A 124 9.12 -7.97 6.35
C ARG A 124 8.69 -6.95 5.28
N ASP A 125 9.57 -5.97 5.07
CA ASP A 125 9.94 -5.39 3.76
C ASP A 125 9.46 -3.99 3.37
N THR A 126 8.90 -3.13 4.24
CA THR A 126 8.38 -1.82 3.77
C THR A 126 9.07 -0.52 4.22
N TRP A 127 10.05 -0.48 5.16
CA TRP A 127 10.68 0.82 5.52
C TRP A 127 12.17 0.75 5.87
N ALA A 128 12.98 0.07 5.05
CA ALA A 128 14.45 0.07 5.20
C ALA A 128 15.14 1.40 4.82
N ILE A 129 14.40 2.48 4.55
CA ILE A 129 14.97 3.77 4.12
C ILE A 129 15.07 4.80 5.28
N GLY A 130 14.46 4.53 6.45
CA GLY A 130 14.35 5.54 7.50
C GLY A 130 15.34 5.45 8.67
N ASN A 131 15.84 4.27 9.06
CA ASN A 131 16.46 4.09 10.38
C ASN A 131 17.62 3.08 10.40
N THR A 132 18.64 3.27 9.58
CA THR A 132 19.93 2.60 9.83
C THR A 132 20.81 3.55 10.64
N PRO A 133 20.98 3.35 11.97
CA PRO A 133 21.98 4.11 12.70
C PRO A 133 23.37 3.83 12.09
N PRO A 134 24.23 4.86 11.90
CA PRO A 134 25.52 4.69 11.25
C PRO A 134 26.40 3.73 12.06
N GLY A 135 26.95 2.70 11.40
CA GLY A 135 28.02 1.85 11.95
C GLY A 135 27.70 0.38 12.24
N ARG A 136 26.51 -0.16 11.90
CA ARG A 136 26.24 -1.60 12.07
C ARG A 136 26.38 -2.39 10.77
N PRO A 137 27.19 -3.47 10.73
CA PRO A 137 27.18 -4.39 9.60
C PRO A 137 25.84 -5.16 9.54
N PRO A 138 25.38 -5.55 8.33
CA PRO A 138 24.15 -6.33 8.18
C PRO A 138 24.31 -7.67 8.90
N SER A 139 23.46 -7.94 9.89
CA SER A 139 23.47 -9.19 10.63
C SER A 139 23.12 -10.36 9.71
N ARG A 140 24.02 -11.35 9.64
CA ARG A 140 23.80 -12.65 8.99
C ARG A 140 22.48 -13.26 9.48
N GLY A 141 21.74 -13.85 8.54
CA GLY A 141 20.37 -14.32 8.69
C GLY A 141 20.07 -15.06 10.00
N PHE A 142 18.96 -14.67 10.62
CA PHE A 142 18.38 -15.38 11.75
C PHE A 142 17.72 -16.68 11.26
N ARG A 143 18.12 -17.82 11.84
CA ARG A 143 17.33 -19.06 11.81
C ARG A 143 16.21 -18.93 12.84
N CYS A 144 14.97 -19.32 12.48
CA CYS A 144 13.90 -19.47 13.45
C CYS A 144 14.32 -20.52 14.50
N PRO A 145 14.12 -20.27 15.80
CA PRO A 145 14.16 -21.35 16.78
C PRO A 145 13.02 -22.34 16.48
N PRO A 146 13.23 -23.65 16.71
CA PRO A 146 12.16 -24.63 16.55
C PRO A 146 11.01 -24.33 17.51
N SER A 147 9.78 -24.58 17.05
CA SER A 147 8.58 -24.48 17.88
C SER A 147 8.71 -25.41 19.08
N PRO A 148 8.34 -24.99 20.30
CA PRO A 148 8.21 -25.92 21.41
C PRO A 148 7.15 -26.96 21.04
N GLU A 149 7.55 -28.23 21.07
CA GLU A 149 6.63 -29.35 21.08
C GLU A 149 5.84 -29.33 22.41
N GLU A 150 4.59 -29.79 22.32
CA GLU A 150 3.56 -29.99 23.37
C GLU A 150 2.55 -28.86 23.60
#